data_AF-A0A935B412-F1
#
_entry.id   AF-A0A935B412-F1
#
_cell.length_a   1.000
_cell.length_b   1.000
_cell.length_c   1.000
_cell.angle_alpha   90.00
_cell.angle_beta   90.00
_cell.angle_gamma   90.00
#
_symmetry.space_group_name_H-M   'P 1'
#
loop_
_entity.id
_entity.type
_entity.pdbx_description
1 polymer ?
#
loop_
_entity_poly.entity_id
_entity_poly.type
_entity_poly.pdbx_seq_one_letter_code
_entity_poly.pdbx_strand_id
1 'polypeptide(L)'
;MGGKKSSEDDDSKPPRALVRGAGRRPGRPAANEKGGVSRQGILQAALKLSKSVALQDLSIVVVARSLDVTPALIHYYIGGRDWLTSGIMNLFYKSLIRKWAEPTGDWEQDVENSAKVLFDHLVAYPGISAYLVLNHRFRVFQLTAFGDRDYGAEVLDRFVGHVRAAGLSRERTGLHAQLIHEFVISTAHQATHDLLPADHRQFLEDKLASLDPRRTQNIVYGKVGPLQLNADSLFKEGISMFLLGIRRDREIEGVAGPATPASAKRKRSAK
;
A
#
# COMPACT_ATOMS: atom_id res chain seq x y z
N MET A 1 68.09 -32.33 -39.27
CA MET A 1 68.69 -32.55 -37.95
C MET A 1 67.58 -32.82 -36.95
N GLY A 2 67.44 -34.06 -36.53
CA GLY A 2 66.50 -34.49 -35.50
C GLY A 2 67.21 -35.46 -34.55
N GLY A 3 66.69 -35.62 -33.34
CA GLY A 3 67.05 -36.73 -32.45
C GLY A 3 67.17 -36.40 -30.95
N LYS A 4 66.04 -36.48 -30.23
CA LYS A 4 65.72 -37.45 -29.15
C LYS A 4 66.76 -37.76 -28.03
N LYS A 5 66.31 -37.62 -26.76
CA LYS A 5 66.42 -38.52 -25.55
C LYS A 5 66.61 -37.71 -24.24
N SER A 6 65.69 -37.74 -23.26
CA SER A 6 65.47 -38.73 -22.15
C SER A 6 66.66 -38.79 -21.16
N SER A 7 66.57 -38.85 -19.83
CA SER A 7 65.53 -39.21 -18.84
C SER A 7 66.00 -38.85 -17.39
N GLU A 8 65.05 -38.89 -16.43
CA GLU A 8 65.14 -39.40 -15.03
C GLU A 8 66.04 -38.68 -14.00
N ASP A 9 65.47 -38.09 -12.94
CA ASP A 9 65.14 -38.67 -11.60
C ASP A 9 66.20 -38.15 -10.59
N ASP A 10 66.03 -37.88 -9.29
CA ASP A 10 65.07 -38.17 -8.24
C ASP A 10 65.37 -37.15 -7.09
N ASP A 11 64.38 -36.80 -6.25
CA ASP A 11 64.44 -36.74 -4.77
C ASP A 11 63.37 -35.84 -4.11
N SER A 12 62.26 -36.50 -3.72
CA SER A 12 61.87 -36.73 -2.32
C SER A 12 61.68 -35.56 -1.30
N LYS A 13 60.45 -35.01 -1.27
CA LYS A 13 59.53 -34.67 -0.11
C LYS A 13 59.94 -33.68 1.02
N PRO A 14 58.96 -33.08 1.78
CA PRO A 14 57.52 -33.38 1.82
C PRO A 14 56.57 -32.19 1.50
N PRO A 15 55.29 -32.48 1.20
CA PRO A 15 54.27 -31.47 0.93
C PRO A 15 53.80 -30.82 2.24
N ARG A 16 53.81 -29.48 2.26
CA ARG A 16 53.28 -28.68 3.35
C ARG A 16 51.77 -28.91 3.46
N ALA A 17 51.34 -29.51 4.56
CA ALA A 17 49.95 -29.79 4.87
C ALA A 17 49.08 -28.52 4.72
N LEU A 18 48.06 -28.60 3.87
CA LEU A 18 46.97 -27.64 3.83
C LEU A 18 46.23 -27.73 5.17
N VAL A 19 46.47 -26.74 6.02
CA VAL A 19 45.69 -26.51 7.23
C VAL A 19 44.25 -26.25 6.80
N ARG A 20 43.38 -27.24 7.03
CA ARG A 20 41.93 -27.10 6.98
C ARG A 20 41.51 -26.08 8.04
N GLY A 21 41.47 -24.81 7.64
CA GLY A 21 40.76 -23.77 8.37
C GLY A 21 39.27 -24.06 8.29
N ALA A 22 38.73 -24.74 9.31
CA ALA A 22 37.31 -24.77 9.62
C ALA A 22 36.86 -23.35 10.00
N GLY A 23 36.73 -22.48 8.99
CA GLY A 23 36.20 -21.14 9.12
C GLY A 23 34.69 -21.19 9.21
N ARG A 24 34.19 -21.09 10.44
CA ARG A 24 32.80 -20.90 10.88
C ARG A 24 31.89 -20.32 9.79
N ARG A 25 30.91 -21.11 9.34
CA ARG A 25 29.69 -20.58 8.71
C ARG A 25 29.07 -19.57 9.68
N PRO A 26 28.80 -18.31 9.28
CA PRO A 26 28.09 -17.37 10.15
C PRO A 26 26.70 -17.95 10.45
N GLY A 27 26.54 -18.42 11.68
CA GLY A 27 25.27 -18.95 12.16
C GLY A 27 24.22 -17.85 12.11
N ARG A 28 23.11 -18.15 11.46
CA ARG A 28 21.82 -17.51 11.74
C ARG A 28 21.67 -17.42 13.26
N PRO A 29 21.52 -16.23 13.88
CA PRO A 29 21.27 -16.15 15.31
C PRO A 29 20.09 -17.04 15.67
N ALA A 30 20.25 -17.84 16.73
CA ALA A 30 19.21 -18.72 17.22
C ALA A 30 17.96 -17.89 17.55
N ALA A 31 16.81 -18.31 17.05
CA ALA A 31 15.53 -17.60 17.18
C ALA A 31 14.96 -17.53 18.63
N ASN A 32 15.77 -17.81 19.65
CA ASN A 32 15.33 -18.05 21.04
C ASN A 32 16.12 -17.26 22.09
N GLU A 33 16.56 -16.04 21.80
CA GLU A 33 16.86 -15.08 22.86
C GLU A 33 15.57 -14.32 23.21
N LYS A 34 15.10 -14.48 24.45
CA LYS A 34 13.98 -13.72 25.02
C LYS A 34 14.26 -12.22 24.85
N GLY A 35 13.62 -11.59 23.86
CA GLY A 35 13.81 -10.18 23.51
C GLY A 35 14.43 -9.89 22.14
N GLY A 36 14.75 -10.91 21.34
CA GLY A 36 15.41 -10.73 20.03
C GLY A 36 14.54 -10.00 18.99
N VAL A 37 15.05 -8.88 18.47
CA VAL A 37 14.42 -8.14 17.37
C VAL A 37 14.32 -9.02 16.12
N SER A 38 13.11 -9.13 15.56
CA SER A 38 12.84 -9.88 14.32
C SER A 38 12.44 -8.95 13.18
N ARG A 39 12.59 -9.41 11.93
CA ARG A 39 12.11 -8.68 10.74
C ARG A 39 10.64 -8.25 10.89
N GLN A 40 9.78 -9.16 11.33
CA GLN A 40 8.37 -8.89 11.53
C GLN A 40 8.15 -7.86 12.65
N GLY A 41 8.87 -7.97 13.77
CA GLY A 41 8.80 -7.01 14.87
C GLY A 41 9.22 -5.60 14.44
N ILE A 42 10.29 -5.49 13.65
CA ILE A 42 10.76 -4.20 13.09
C ILE A 42 9.66 -3.57 12.22
N LEU A 43 9.11 -4.33 11.27
CA LEU A 43 8.09 -3.81 10.36
C LEU A 43 6.79 -3.44 11.09
N GLN A 44 6.40 -4.20 12.13
CA GLN A 44 5.23 -3.87 12.96
C GLN A 44 5.45 -2.59 13.76
N ALA A 45 6.63 -2.40 14.34
CA ALA A 45 6.97 -1.17 15.04
C ALA A 45 6.99 0.04 14.10
N ALA A 46 7.58 -0.12 12.91
CA ALA A 46 7.61 0.93 11.90
C ALA A 46 6.21 1.27 11.36
N LEU A 47 5.34 0.27 11.14
CA LEU A 47 3.92 0.48 10.80
C LEU A 47 3.15 1.17 11.93
N LYS A 48 3.50 0.94 13.20
CA LYS A 48 2.91 1.69 14.32
C LYS A 48 3.34 3.16 14.30
N LEU A 49 4.62 3.43 14.02
CA LEU A 49 5.13 4.80 13.90
C LEU A 49 4.48 5.57 12.74
N SER A 50 4.08 4.90 11.65
CA SER A 50 3.43 5.57 10.52
C SER A 50 2.05 6.14 10.83
N LYS A 51 1.51 5.88 12.04
CA LYS A 51 0.31 6.57 12.55
C LYS A 51 0.56 8.03 12.94
N SER A 52 1.82 8.41 13.19
CA SER A 52 2.18 9.75 13.63
C SER A 52 3.34 10.37 12.84
N VAL A 53 4.11 9.55 12.11
CA VAL A 53 5.27 10.01 11.32
C VAL A 53 5.02 9.67 9.86
N ALA A 54 5.25 10.64 8.97
CA ALA A 54 5.11 10.41 7.54
C ALA A 54 6.08 9.33 7.04
N LEU A 55 5.64 8.47 6.13
CA LEU A 55 6.46 7.32 5.71
C LEU A 55 7.76 7.73 5.02
N GLN A 56 7.79 8.90 4.37
CA GLN A 56 9.01 9.49 3.83
C GLN A 56 10.02 9.94 4.91
N ASP A 57 9.57 10.17 6.13
CA ASP A 57 10.42 10.58 7.26
C ASP A 57 10.83 9.39 8.14
N LEU A 58 10.20 8.23 7.93
CA LEU A 58 10.55 6.97 8.59
C LEU A 58 11.83 6.35 8.02
N SER A 59 12.97 6.88 8.49
CA SER A 59 14.29 6.33 8.19
C SER A 59 14.63 5.10 9.04
N ILE A 60 15.63 4.34 8.59
CA ILE A 60 16.22 3.23 9.37
C ILE A 60 16.68 3.70 10.75
N VAL A 61 17.24 4.90 10.85
CA VAL A 61 17.72 5.48 12.12
C VAL A 61 16.55 5.77 13.07
N VAL A 62 15.45 6.32 12.55
CA VAL A 62 14.23 6.59 13.34
C VAL A 62 13.65 5.29 13.89
N VAL A 63 13.53 4.27 13.05
CA VAL A 63 13.02 2.95 13.48
C VAL A 63 13.95 2.29 14.49
N ALA A 64 15.27 2.31 14.25
CA ALA A 64 16.27 1.75 15.17
C ALA A 64 16.18 2.41 16.55
N ARG A 65 16.11 3.74 16.60
CA ARG A 65 15.95 4.51 17.84
C ARG A 65 14.66 4.14 18.57
N SER A 66 13.54 3.97 17.86
CA SER A 66 12.26 3.60 18.48
C SER A 66 12.25 2.22 19.14
N LEU A 67 13.17 1.35 18.72
CA LEU A 67 13.31 -0.03 19.17
C LEU A 67 14.50 -0.23 20.12
N ASP A 68 15.24 0.85 20.44
CA ASP A 68 16.48 0.81 21.21
C ASP A 68 17.52 -0.17 20.65
N VAL A 69 17.70 -0.17 19.32
CA VAL A 69 18.69 -1.00 18.63
C VAL A 69 19.56 -0.18 17.68
N THR A 70 20.65 -0.78 17.20
CA THR A 70 21.54 -0.13 16.25
C THR A 70 20.95 -0.13 14.84
N PRO A 71 21.19 0.93 14.02
CA PRO A 71 20.80 0.94 12.61
C PRO A 71 21.34 -0.25 11.80
N ALA A 72 22.52 -0.77 12.16
CA ALA A 72 23.11 -1.95 11.55
C ALA A 72 22.23 -3.20 11.71
N LEU A 73 21.57 -3.36 12.86
CA LEU A 73 20.65 -4.48 13.10
C LEU A 73 19.41 -4.38 12.21
N ILE A 74 18.86 -3.18 12.03
CA ILE A 74 17.74 -2.95 11.11
C ILE A 74 18.16 -3.27 9.68
N HIS A 75 19.33 -2.79 9.24
CA HIS A 75 19.89 -3.10 7.93
C HIS A 75 20.07 -4.61 7.72
N TYR A 76 20.53 -5.34 8.73
CA TYR A 76 20.70 -6.79 8.66
C TYR A 76 19.38 -7.52 8.38
N TYR A 77 18.28 -7.15 9.06
CA TYR A 77 16.99 -7.83 8.92
C TYR A 77 16.12 -7.35 7.76
N ILE A 78 16.24 -6.08 7.38
CA ILE A 78 15.33 -5.42 6.43
C ILE A 78 16.04 -5.10 5.12
N GLY A 79 17.32 -4.74 5.17
CA GLY A 79 18.05 -4.18 4.05
C GLY A 79 18.00 -2.65 4.05
N GLY A 80 17.78 -2.06 2.88
CA GLY A 80 17.79 -0.61 2.70
C GLY A 80 16.46 0.08 3.00
N ARG A 81 16.44 1.41 2.83
CA ARG A 81 15.25 2.26 3.01
C ARG A 81 14.07 1.78 2.16
N ASP A 82 14.31 1.44 0.89
CA ASP A 82 13.26 0.95 -0.02
C ASP A 82 12.61 -0.33 0.49
N TRP A 83 13.39 -1.27 1.02
CA TRP A 83 12.89 -2.52 1.60
C TRP A 83 12.11 -2.28 2.89
N LEU A 84 12.50 -1.29 3.68
CA LEU A 84 11.76 -0.85 4.87
C LEU A 84 10.41 -0.26 4.47
N THR A 85 10.38 0.75 3.60
CA THR A 85 9.16 1.40 3.11
C THR A 85 8.24 0.37 2.47
N SER A 86 8.76 -0.45 1.56
CA SER A 86 7.99 -1.50 0.91
C SER A 86 7.45 -2.54 1.90
N GLY A 87 8.23 -2.93 2.91
CA GLY A 87 7.80 -3.87 3.93
C GLY A 87 6.67 -3.33 4.81
N ILE A 88 6.73 -2.03 5.16
CA ILE A 88 5.66 -1.34 5.89
C ILE A 88 4.38 -1.30 5.06
N MET A 89 4.48 -0.91 3.78
CA MET A 89 3.35 -0.91 2.84
C MET A 89 2.73 -2.30 2.69
N ASN A 90 3.55 -3.34 2.56
CA ASN A 90 3.04 -4.71 2.44
C ASN A 90 2.27 -5.15 3.69
N LEU A 91 2.74 -4.78 4.89
CA LEU A 91 2.01 -5.05 6.14
C LEU A 91 0.73 -4.24 6.27
N PHE A 92 0.73 -2.98 5.83
CA PHE A 92 -0.46 -2.15 5.76
C PHE A 92 -1.54 -2.83 4.89
N TYR A 93 -1.20 -3.20 3.64
CA TYR A 93 -2.14 -3.90 2.76
C TYR A 93 -2.57 -5.26 3.26
N LYS A 94 -1.67 -6.02 3.91
CA LYS A 94 -2.05 -7.26 4.60
C LYS A 94 -3.12 -7.02 5.67
N SER A 95 -3.00 -5.92 6.42
CA SER A 95 -3.97 -5.58 7.46
C SER A 95 -5.28 -5.03 6.88
N LEU A 96 -5.23 -4.38 5.73
CA LEU A 96 -6.41 -3.97 4.95
C LEU A 96 -7.22 -5.18 4.49
N ILE A 97 -6.58 -6.14 3.81
CA ILE A 97 -7.23 -7.34 3.27
C ILE A 97 -7.98 -8.12 4.35
N ARG A 98 -7.45 -8.17 5.57
CA ARG A 98 -8.09 -8.86 6.71
C ARG A 98 -9.40 -8.21 7.15
N LYS A 99 -9.60 -6.91 6.89
CA LYS A 99 -10.82 -6.17 7.22
C LYS A 99 -11.84 -6.21 6.09
N TRP A 100 -11.44 -6.68 4.92
CA TRP A 100 -12.29 -6.69 3.75
C TRP A 100 -13.31 -7.81 3.85
N ALA A 101 -14.60 -7.45 3.77
CA ALA A 101 -15.67 -8.44 3.67
C ALA A 101 -15.59 -9.22 2.34
N GLU A 102 -16.13 -10.44 2.34
CA GLU A 102 -16.33 -11.19 1.10
C GLU A 102 -17.38 -10.50 0.22
N PRO A 103 -17.27 -10.59 -1.12
CA PRO A 103 -18.23 -10.00 -2.04
C PRO A 103 -19.65 -10.49 -1.79
N THR A 104 -20.60 -9.57 -1.72
CA THR A 104 -22.02 -9.86 -1.51
C THR A 104 -22.72 -10.28 -2.81
N GLY A 105 -22.14 -9.91 -3.96
CA GLY A 105 -22.76 -10.06 -5.27
C GLY A 105 -23.55 -8.83 -5.70
N ASP A 106 -23.78 -7.87 -4.78
CA ASP A 106 -24.22 -6.52 -5.11
C ASP A 106 -22.98 -5.65 -5.35
N TRP A 107 -22.72 -5.37 -6.63
CA TRP A 107 -21.55 -4.59 -7.04
C TRP A 107 -21.54 -3.17 -6.46
N GLU A 108 -22.70 -2.53 -6.26
CA GLU A 108 -22.75 -1.16 -5.72
C GLU A 108 -22.25 -1.18 -4.28
N GLN A 109 -22.81 -2.10 -3.50
CA GLN A 109 -22.46 -2.29 -2.10
C GLN A 109 -21.00 -2.76 -1.94
N ASP A 110 -20.53 -3.66 -2.80
CA ASP A 110 -19.15 -4.18 -2.75
C ASP A 110 -18.11 -3.10 -3.10
N VAL A 111 -18.40 -2.23 -4.07
CA VAL A 111 -17.57 -1.06 -4.42
C VAL A 111 -17.57 -0.05 -3.28
N GLU A 112 -18.73 0.30 -2.72
CA GLU A 112 -18.82 1.24 -1.59
C GLU A 112 -18.08 0.71 -0.37
N ASN A 113 -18.32 -0.55 0.01
CA ASN A 113 -17.69 -1.18 1.18
C ASN A 113 -16.17 -1.25 1.02
N SER A 114 -15.69 -1.61 -0.16
CA SER A 114 -14.25 -1.66 -0.41
C SER A 114 -13.59 -0.29 -0.37
N ALA A 115 -14.23 0.73 -0.96
CA ALA A 115 -13.77 2.11 -0.87
C ALA A 115 -13.76 2.61 0.59
N LYS A 116 -14.80 2.29 1.37
CA LYS A 116 -14.92 2.70 2.78
C LYS A 116 -13.87 2.05 3.65
N VAL A 117 -13.64 0.74 3.48
CA VAL A 117 -12.62 0.00 4.23
C VAL A 117 -11.22 0.54 3.92
N LEU A 118 -10.93 0.89 2.65
CA LEU A 118 -9.67 1.55 2.28
C LEU A 118 -9.57 2.95 2.91
N PHE A 119 -10.61 3.77 2.80
CA PHE A 119 -10.67 5.12 3.39
C PHE A 119 -10.39 5.08 4.90
N ASP A 120 -11.14 4.28 5.66
CA ASP A 120 -10.97 4.14 7.10
C ASP A 120 -9.58 3.65 7.49
N HIS A 121 -9.01 2.78 6.66
CA HIS A 121 -7.67 2.29 6.91
C HIS A 121 -6.62 3.38 6.66
N LEU A 122 -6.76 4.20 5.62
CA LEU A 122 -5.86 5.32 5.37
C LEU A 122 -5.96 6.39 6.44
N VAL A 123 -7.17 6.71 6.91
CA VAL A 123 -7.40 7.63 8.03
C VAL A 123 -6.69 7.16 9.30
N ALA A 124 -6.68 5.85 9.55
CA ALA A 124 -5.98 5.27 10.70
C ALA A 124 -4.44 5.26 10.59
N TYR A 125 -3.88 5.59 9.41
CA TYR A 125 -2.44 5.65 9.14
C TYR A 125 -2.06 6.93 8.35
N PRO A 126 -2.14 8.12 8.97
CA PRO A 126 -1.85 9.42 8.34
C PRO A 126 -0.52 9.46 7.56
N GLY A 127 0.54 8.85 8.10
CA GLY A 127 1.84 8.86 7.47
C GLY A 127 1.93 8.01 6.20
N ILE A 128 1.08 6.99 6.08
CA ILE A 128 0.91 6.22 4.83
C ILE A 128 0.04 7.00 3.85
N SER A 129 -1.04 7.62 4.34
CA SER A 129 -1.90 8.46 3.48
C SER A 129 -1.12 9.58 2.81
N ALA A 130 -0.27 10.29 3.56
CA ALA A 130 0.61 11.32 3.02
C ALA A 130 1.60 10.76 1.98
N TYR A 131 2.16 9.58 2.24
CA TYR A 131 3.09 8.94 1.30
C TYR A 131 2.43 8.61 -0.04
N LEU A 132 1.21 8.06 -0.02
CA LEU A 132 0.48 7.66 -1.22
C LEU A 132 0.09 8.82 -2.14
N VAL A 133 -0.08 10.02 -1.58
CA VAL A 133 -0.31 11.24 -2.36
C VAL A 133 0.99 11.74 -3.00
N LEU A 134 2.12 11.65 -2.28
CA LEU A 134 3.39 12.24 -2.71
C LEU A 134 4.26 11.30 -3.55
N ASN A 135 4.00 9.98 -3.53
CA ASN A 135 4.88 8.97 -4.11
C ASN A 135 4.09 7.89 -4.84
N HIS A 136 4.57 7.52 -6.04
CA HIS A 136 4.01 6.40 -6.81
C HIS A 136 4.71 5.06 -6.52
N ARG A 137 5.93 5.10 -5.99
CA ARG A 137 6.67 3.87 -5.68
C ARG A 137 6.00 3.15 -4.51
N PHE A 138 5.89 1.81 -4.60
CA PHE A 138 5.25 0.96 -3.59
C PHE A 138 3.77 1.23 -3.31
N ARG A 139 3.13 2.11 -4.09
CA ARG A 139 1.68 2.36 -4.02
C ARG A 139 0.87 1.11 -4.32
N VAL A 140 1.30 0.32 -5.30
CA VAL A 140 0.63 -0.96 -5.65
C VAL A 140 1.54 -2.14 -5.38
N PHE A 141 2.74 -2.16 -5.96
CA PHE A 141 3.61 -3.34 -5.91
C PHE A 141 4.71 -3.21 -4.87
N GLN A 142 4.97 -4.27 -4.11
CA GLN A 142 6.00 -4.30 -3.07
C GLN A 142 7.21 -5.14 -3.48
N LEU A 143 8.38 -4.77 -2.96
CA LEU A 143 9.57 -5.61 -2.91
C LEU A 143 9.27 -6.82 -2.02
N THR A 144 9.06 -7.96 -2.67
CA THR A 144 8.84 -9.25 -2.04
C THR A 144 10.04 -10.15 -2.33
N ALA A 145 10.43 -11.00 -1.37
CA ALA A 145 11.32 -12.10 -1.70
C ALA A 145 10.58 -13.10 -2.60
N PHE A 146 11.30 -13.89 -3.39
CA PHE A 146 10.67 -14.84 -4.30
C PHE A 146 9.70 -15.79 -3.56
N GLY A 147 8.40 -15.72 -3.89
CA GLY A 147 7.34 -16.52 -3.27
C GLY A 147 6.58 -15.85 -2.12
N ASP A 148 7.03 -14.69 -1.63
CA ASP A 148 6.26 -13.89 -0.67
C ASP A 148 5.05 -13.24 -1.36
N ARG A 149 3.92 -13.16 -0.65
CA ARG A 149 2.74 -12.46 -1.14
C ARG A 149 2.96 -10.95 -1.21
N ASP A 150 2.64 -10.38 -2.37
CA ASP A 150 2.46 -8.94 -2.58
C ASP A 150 1.00 -8.59 -2.27
N TYR A 151 0.77 -8.04 -1.07
CA TYR A 151 -0.58 -7.71 -0.63
C TYR A 151 -1.12 -6.46 -1.31
N GLY A 152 -0.27 -5.54 -1.80
CA GLY A 152 -0.74 -4.39 -2.57
C GLY A 152 -1.28 -4.80 -3.94
N ALA A 153 -0.64 -5.77 -4.60
CA ALA A 153 -1.20 -6.39 -5.80
C ALA A 153 -2.54 -7.11 -5.51
N GLU A 154 -2.65 -7.84 -4.40
CA GLU A 154 -3.89 -8.51 -3.98
C GLU A 154 -5.02 -7.51 -3.66
N VAL A 155 -4.70 -6.36 -3.04
CA VAL A 155 -5.65 -5.26 -2.80
C VAL A 155 -6.17 -4.71 -4.12
N LEU A 156 -5.28 -4.42 -5.08
CA LEU A 156 -5.68 -3.90 -6.37
C LEU A 156 -6.56 -4.90 -7.14
N ASP A 157 -6.16 -6.18 -7.19
CA ASP A 157 -6.91 -7.23 -7.87
C ASP A 157 -8.34 -7.37 -7.31
N ARG A 158 -8.49 -7.39 -5.99
CA ARG A 158 -9.81 -7.42 -5.34
C ARG A 158 -10.64 -6.18 -5.64
N PHE A 159 -10.03 -4.99 -5.54
CA PHE A 159 -10.73 -3.72 -5.78
C PHE A 159 -11.26 -3.63 -7.21
N VAL A 160 -10.39 -3.90 -8.19
CA VAL A 160 -10.75 -3.95 -9.60
C VAL A 160 -11.80 -5.04 -9.84
N GLY A 161 -11.71 -6.17 -9.11
CA GLY A 161 -12.71 -7.23 -9.11
C GLY A 161 -14.12 -6.77 -8.74
N HIS A 162 -14.26 -5.93 -7.72
CA HIS A 162 -15.57 -5.39 -7.31
C HIS A 162 -16.14 -4.42 -8.34
N VAL A 163 -15.30 -3.53 -8.90
CA VAL A 163 -15.74 -2.64 -9.99
C VAL A 163 -16.12 -3.45 -11.23
N ARG A 164 -15.36 -4.51 -11.55
CA ARG A 164 -15.64 -5.40 -12.69
C ARG A 164 -16.97 -6.13 -12.54
N ALA A 165 -17.43 -6.39 -11.31
CA ALA A 165 -18.73 -7.02 -11.06
C ALA A 165 -19.89 -6.15 -11.59
N ALA A 166 -19.66 -4.85 -11.81
CA ALA A 166 -20.62 -3.97 -12.49
C ALA A 166 -20.88 -4.35 -13.97
N GLY A 167 -20.13 -5.31 -14.54
CA GLY A 167 -20.36 -5.79 -15.91
C GLY A 167 -19.86 -4.86 -17.01
N LEU A 168 -19.09 -3.83 -16.65
CA LEU A 168 -18.51 -2.87 -17.59
C LEU A 168 -17.41 -3.49 -18.46
N SER A 169 -17.11 -2.81 -19.56
CA SER A 169 -15.94 -3.07 -20.38
C SER A 169 -14.63 -2.99 -19.57
N ARG A 170 -13.55 -3.58 -20.12
CA ARG A 170 -12.22 -3.57 -19.48
C ARG A 170 -11.70 -2.14 -19.26
N GLU A 171 -11.92 -1.28 -20.24
CA GLU A 171 -11.51 0.13 -20.19
C GLU A 171 -12.27 0.89 -19.10
N ARG A 172 -13.60 0.81 -19.09
CA ARG A 172 -14.42 1.49 -18.07
C ARG A 172 -14.18 0.95 -16.66
N THR A 173 -14.00 -0.37 -16.53
CA THR A 173 -13.62 -0.98 -15.25
C THR A 173 -12.32 -0.40 -14.71
N GLY A 174 -11.28 -0.34 -15.55
CA GLY A 174 -9.97 0.21 -15.16
C GLY A 174 -10.06 1.70 -14.80
N LEU A 175 -10.80 2.48 -15.60
CA LEU A 175 -10.98 3.91 -15.37
C LEU A 175 -11.69 4.18 -14.04
N HIS A 176 -12.82 3.52 -13.77
CA HIS A 176 -13.54 3.71 -12.51
C HIS A 176 -12.75 3.26 -11.30
N ALA A 177 -12.08 2.10 -11.39
CA ALA A 177 -11.22 1.64 -10.30
C ALA A 177 -10.11 2.65 -9.98
N GLN A 178 -9.47 3.21 -11.01
CA GLN A 178 -8.44 4.23 -10.82
C GLN A 178 -9.01 5.51 -10.23
N LEU A 179 -10.12 6.04 -10.75
CA LEU A 179 -10.73 7.29 -10.27
C LEU A 179 -11.18 7.19 -8.82
N ILE A 180 -11.83 6.10 -8.44
CA ILE A 180 -12.26 5.87 -7.05
C ILE A 180 -11.03 5.75 -6.14
N HIS A 181 -10.00 5.01 -6.56
CA HIS A 181 -8.78 4.84 -5.77
C HIS A 181 -8.04 6.17 -5.53
N GLU A 182 -7.93 7.03 -6.55
CA GLU A 182 -7.35 8.37 -6.41
C GLU A 182 -8.18 9.26 -5.48
N PHE A 183 -9.50 9.24 -5.63
CA PHE A 183 -10.40 9.98 -4.77
C PHE A 183 -10.25 9.55 -3.30
N VAL A 184 -10.28 8.25 -3.02
CA VAL A 184 -10.18 7.72 -1.64
C VAL A 184 -8.84 8.13 -1.00
N ILE A 185 -7.73 8.02 -1.72
CA ILE A 185 -6.41 8.40 -1.21
C ILE A 185 -6.34 9.91 -0.92
N SER A 186 -6.84 10.74 -1.85
CA SER A 186 -6.87 12.18 -1.68
C SER A 186 -7.75 12.61 -0.50
N THR A 187 -8.97 12.07 -0.41
CA THR A 187 -9.92 12.42 0.66
C THR A 187 -9.41 11.95 2.03
N ALA A 188 -8.82 10.75 2.14
CA ALA A 188 -8.22 10.29 3.39
C ALA A 188 -7.00 11.14 3.81
N HIS A 189 -6.20 11.60 2.86
CA HIS A 189 -5.07 12.49 3.17
C HIS A 189 -5.55 13.83 3.71
N GLN A 190 -6.55 14.44 3.06
CA GLN A 190 -7.15 15.69 3.54
C GLN A 190 -7.75 15.53 4.94
N ALA A 191 -8.46 14.43 5.18
CA ALA A 191 -9.06 14.11 6.48
C ALA A 191 -8.03 13.94 7.61
N THR A 192 -6.82 13.48 7.29
CA THR A 192 -5.78 13.22 8.32
C THR A 192 -4.90 14.43 8.63
N HIS A 193 -5.06 15.51 7.86
CA HIS A 193 -4.25 16.72 7.96
C HIS A 193 -5.10 17.99 8.11
N ASP A 194 -6.39 17.83 8.42
CA ASP A 194 -7.37 18.91 8.60
C ASP A 194 -7.37 19.89 7.40
N LEU A 195 -7.30 19.37 6.17
CA LEU A 195 -7.17 20.18 4.95
C LEU A 195 -8.51 20.47 4.27
N LEU A 196 -9.64 20.03 4.84
CA LEU A 196 -10.94 20.29 4.23
C LEU A 196 -11.38 21.73 4.51
N PRO A 197 -12.19 22.34 3.62
CA PRO A 197 -12.72 23.68 3.89
C PRO A 197 -13.52 23.75 5.21
N ALA A 198 -14.18 22.66 5.62
CA ALA A 198 -14.88 22.59 6.88
C ALA A 198 -13.95 22.72 8.11
N ASP A 199 -12.71 22.26 8.02
CA ASP A 199 -11.70 22.35 9.09
C ASP A 199 -11.15 23.77 9.25
N HIS A 200 -11.27 24.58 8.18
CA HIS A 200 -10.87 25.98 8.13
C HIS A 200 -12.06 26.94 8.06
N ARG A 201 -13.25 26.50 8.50
CA ARG A 201 -14.52 27.21 8.30
C ARG A 201 -14.46 28.67 8.71
N GLN A 202 -14.01 28.98 9.93
CA GLN A 202 -14.02 30.35 10.45
C GLN A 202 -13.22 31.31 9.55
N PHE A 203 -11.99 30.92 9.21
CA PHE A 203 -11.14 31.71 8.32
C PHE A 203 -11.80 31.95 6.96
N LEU A 204 -12.42 30.91 6.39
CA LEU A 204 -13.08 31.01 5.10
C LEU A 204 -14.35 31.87 5.18
N GLU A 205 -15.14 31.75 6.24
CA GLU A 205 -16.33 32.57 6.47
C GLU A 205 -15.97 34.05 6.59
N ASP A 206 -14.93 34.38 7.36
CA ASP A 206 -14.44 35.75 7.51
C ASP A 206 -13.96 36.33 6.17
N LYS A 207 -13.25 35.53 5.37
CA LYS A 207 -12.84 35.95 4.03
C LYS A 207 -14.03 36.15 3.09
N LEU A 208 -14.99 35.23 3.11
CA LEU A 208 -16.19 35.31 2.28
C LEU A 208 -17.07 36.53 2.65
N ALA A 209 -17.14 36.89 3.93
CA ALA A 209 -17.86 38.08 4.40
C ALA A 209 -17.24 39.39 3.89
N SER A 210 -15.94 39.39 3.58
CA SER A 210 -15.23 40.57 3.06
C SER A 210 -15.38 40.79 1.55
N LEU A 211 -15.95 39.83 0.81
CA LEU A 211 -16.07 39.91 -0.65
C LEU A 211 -17.26 40.76 -1.07
N ASP A 212 -17.13 41.52 -2.18
CA ASP A 212 -18.26 42.18 -2.83
C ASP A 212 -19.19 41.12 -3.46
N PRO A 213 -20.43 40.95 -2.95
CA PRO A 213 -21.34 39.92 -3.45
C PRO A 213 -21.72 40.11 -4.91
N ARG A 214 -21.71 41.34 -5.44
CA ARG A 214 -22.06 41.62 -6.84
C ARG A 214 -20.98 41.11 -7.79
N ARG A 215 -19.72 41.12 -7.37
CA ARG A 215 -18.57 40.61 -8.14
C ARG A 215 -18.32 39.13 -7.91
N THR A 216 -18.80 38.59 -6.80
CA THR A 216 -18.50 37.21 -6.35
C THR A 216 -19.75 36.34 -6.21
N GLN A 217 -20.80 36.63 -6.99
CA GLN A 217 -22.11 35.97 -6.91
C GLN A 217 -22.04 34.43 -6.92
N ASN A 218 -21.15 33.84 -7.71
CA ASN A 218 -21.02 32.39 -7.81
C ASN A 218 -20.40 31.78 -6.53
N ILE A 219 -19.46 32.48 -5.90
CA ILE A 219 -18.86 32.06 -4.63
C ILE A 219 -19.91 32.14 -3.53
N VAL A 220 -20.67 33.24 -3.49
CA VAL A 220 -21.76 33.44 -2.53
C VAL A 220 -22.83 32.35 -2.69
N TYR A 221 -23.16 31.98 -3.92
CA TYR A 221 -24.11 30.91 -4.22
C TYR A 221 -23.60 29.54 -3.77
N GLY A 222 -22.33 29.21 -4.05
CA GLY A 222 -21.78 27.86 -3.85
C GLY A 222 -21.12 27.59 -2.49
N LYS A 223 -20.92 28.59 -1.62
CA LYS A 223 -20.08 28.45 -0.41
C LYS A 223 -20.61 27.47 0.66
N VAL A 224 -21.93 27.25 0.73
CA VAL A 224 -22.55 26.55 1.88
C VAL A 224 -22.08 25.10 1.97
N GLY A 225 -22.09 24.38 0.85
CA GLY A 225 -21.72 22.97 0.80
C GLY A 225 -20.29 22.71 1.29
N PRO A 226 -19.26 23.30 0.66
CA PRO A 226 -17.86 23.07 1.03
C PRO A 226 -17.56 23.33 2.51
N LEU A 227 -18.15 24.37 3.12
CA LEU A 227 -17.91 24.72 4.52
C LEU A 227 -18.55 23.74 5.52
N GLN A 228 -19.49 22.90 5.08
CA GLN A 228 -20.19 21.91 5.90
C GLN A 228 -19.72 20.47 5.66
N LEU A 229 -19.00 20.23 4.56
CA LEU A 229 -18.50 18.91 4.17
C LEU A 229 -17.28 18.49 5.02
N ASN A 230 -17.53 17.70 6.05
CA ASN A 230 -16.47 16.94 6.74
C ASN A 230 -16.01 15.74 5.90
N ALA A 231 -14.96 15.06 6.36
CA ALA A 231 -14.34 13.95 5.62
C ALA A 231 -15.29 12.80 5.31
N ASP A 232 -16.08 12.34 6.29
CA ASP A 232 -17.02 11.23 6.10
C ASP A 232 -18.13 11.58 5.11
N SER A 233 -18.70 12.79 5.22
CA SER A 233 -19.71 13.27 4.28
C SER A 233 -19.13 13.46 2.88
N LEU A 234 -17.91 14.00 2.76
CA LEU A 234 -17.25 14.15 1.47
C LEU A 234 -16.98 12.79 0.82
N PHE A 235 -16.48 11.83 1.59
CA PHE A 235 -16.30 10.46 1.13
C PHE A 235 -17.63 9.89 0.60
N LYS A 236 -18.70 9.98 1.40
CA LYS A 236 -20.01 9.43 1.06
C LYS A 236 -20.58 10.05 -0.22
N GLU A 237 -20.57 11.38 -0.32
CA GLU A 237 -21.05 12.09 -1.50
C GLU A 237 -20.21 11.75 -2.74
N GLY A 238 -18.88 11.73 -2.61
CA GLY A 238 -17.99 11.38 -3.71
C GLY A 238 -18.19 9.95 -4.22
N ILE A 239 -18.31 8.97 -3.33
CA ILE A 239 -18.62 7.58 -3.73
C ILE A 239 -19.98 7.48 -4.41
N SER A 240 -21.01 8.16 -3.89
CA SER A 240 -22.32 8.22 -4.53
C SER A 240 -22.21 8.72 -5.99
N MET A 241 -21.42 9.76 -6.25
CA MET A 241 -21.18 10.26 -7.61
C MET A 241 -20.48 9.23 -8.50
N PHE A 242 -19.50 8.48 -8.00
CA PHE A 242 -18.85 7.41 -8.77
C PHE A 242 -19.82 6.27 -9.09
N LEU A 243 -20.65 5.84 -8.14
CA LEU A 243 -21.66 4.80 -8.36
C LEU A 243 -22.71 5.23 -9.39
N LEU A 244 -23.14 6.50 -9.36
CA LEU A 244 -23.98 7.08 -10.41
C LEU A 244 -23.29 7.08 -11.78
N GLY A 245 -21.99 7.39 -11.82
CA GLY A 245 -21.18 7.31 -13.03
C GLY A 245 -21.09 5.90 -13.61
N ILE A 246 -20.89 4.89 -12.75
CA ILE A 246 -20.89 3.48 -13.15
C ILE A 246 -22.26 3.07 -13.69
N ARG A 247 -23.35 3.44 -13.01
CA ARG A 247 -24.73 3.17 -13.47
C ARG A 247 -25.00 3.74 -14.86
N ARG A 248 -24.66 5.01 -15.08
CA ARG A 248 -24.75 5.65 -16.39
C ARG A 248 -23.99 4.88 -17.46
N ASP A 249 -22.76 4.44 -17.18
CA ASP A 249 -21.98 3.70 -18.17
C ASP A 249 -22.54 2.31 -18.45
N ARG A 250 -23.12 1.65 -17.45
CA ARG A 250 -23.82 0.38 -17.67
C ARG A 250 -24.97 0.53 -18.65
N GLU A 251 -25.73 1.63 -18.54
CA GLU A 251 -26.79 1.95 -19.50
C GLU A 251 -26.24 2.20 -20.91
N ILE A 252 -25.15 2.97 -21.02
CA ILE A 252 -24.49 3.27 -22.30
C ILE A 252 -23.94 1.99 -22.96
N GLU A 253 -23.35 1.09 -22.18
CA GLU A 253 -22.79 -0.17 -22.67
C GLU A 253 -23.85 -1.28 -22.83
N GLY A 254 -25.12 -1.02 -22.52
CA GLY A 254 -26.22 -1.97 -22.67
C GLY A 254 -26.18 -3.15 -21.68
N VAL A 255 -25.59 -2.96 -20.50
CA VAL A 255 -25.47 -4.00 -19.45
C VAL A 255 -26.81 -4.16 -18.72
N ALA A 256 -27.66 -5.05 -19.22
CA ALA A 256 -28.97 -5.36 -18.63
C ALA A 256 -28.89 -6.33 -17.43
N GLY A 257 -29.69 -6.08 -16.38
CA GLY A 257 -29.92 -7.01 -15.26
C GLY A 257 -28.97 -6.84 -14.04
N PRO A 258 -29.31 -7.47 -12.89
CA PRO A 258 -28.47 -7.43 -11.69
C PRO A 258 -27.09 -8.04 -11.99
N ALA A 259 -26.04 -7.46 -11.42
CA ALA A 259 -24.65 -7.87 -11.64
C ALA A 259 -24.46 -9.39 -11.52
N THR A 260 -23.73 -9.97 -12.46
CA THR A 260 -23.38 -11.39 -12.40
C THR A 260 -22.45 -11.60 -11.20
N PRO A 261 -22.81 -12.43 -10.20
CA PRO A 261 -21.90 -12.74 -9.13
C PRO A 261 -20.65 -13.36 -9.73
N ALA A 262 -19.48 -12.80 -9.40
CA ALA A 262 -18.20 -13.32 -9.85
C ALA A 262 -18.08 -14.77 -9.37
N SER A 263 -18.33 -15.74 -10.27
CA SER A 263 -18.43 -17.14 -9.90
C SER A 263 -17.14 -17.60 -9.23
N ALA A 264 -17.24 -18.01 -7.98
CA ALA A 264 -16.21 -18.78 -7.29
C ALA A 264 -16.10 -20.16 -7.98
N LYS A 265 -15.38 -20.24 -9.10
CA LYS A 265 -14.89 -21.53 -9.64
C LYS A 265 -13.75 -22.02 -8.76
N ARG A 266 -14.09 -22.51 -7.56
CA ARG A 266 -13.24 -23.44 -6.82
C ARG A 266 -13.24 -24.75 -7.62
N LYS A 267 -12.17 -24.98 -8.40
CA LYS A 267 -11.85 -26.32 -8.89
C LYS A 267 -11.64 -27.22 -7.66
N ARG A 268 -12.63 -28.06 -7.36
CA ARG A 268 -12.39 -29.34 -6.69
C ARG A 268 -11.55 -30.18 -7.66
N SER A 269 -10.25 -30.23 -7.42
CA SER A 269 -9.43 -31.33 -7.92
C SER A 269 -9.36 -32.37 -6.81
N ALA A 270 -10.21 -33.38 -6.93
CA ALA A 270 -10.05 -34.64 -6.22
C ALA A 270 -9.21 -35.57 -7.12
N LYS A 271 -8.01 -35.91 -6.65
CA LYS A 271 -7.45 -37.27 -6.61
C LYS A 271 -6.12 -37.23 -5.87
#